data_AF-A0A9X8YQ63-F1
#
_entry.id   AF-A0A9X8YQ63-F1
#
_cell.length_a   1.000
_cell.length_b   1.000
_cell.length_c   1.000
_cell.angle_alpha   90.00
_cell.angle_beta   90.00
_cell.angle_gamma   90.00
#
_symmetry.space_group_name_H-M   'P 1'
#
loop_
_entity.id
_entity.type
_entity.pdbx_description
1 polymer ?
#
loop_
_entity_poly.entity_id
_entity_poly.type
_entity_poly.pdbx_seq_one_letter_code
_entity_poly.pdbx_strand_id
1 'polypeptide(L)'
;ARVGCMPSKLLIAAAEAVHQIERAPGFGVHPTGKTRIDGREVMARVRRERDRFVGFVLEGVDEIPAGDKIQGYARFIDDNTLQVD
;
A
#
# COMPACT_ATOMS: atom_id res chain seq x y z
N ALA A 1 1.52 -6.07 0.38
CA ALA A 1 1.33 -4.60 0.32
C ALA A 1 0.48 -4.09 -0.86
N ARG A 2 0.05 -4.92 -1.83
CA ARG A 2 -0.49 -4.42 -3.11
C ARG A 2 -1.88 -3.75 -3.05
N VAL A 3 -2.87 -4.39 -2.43
CA VAL A 3 -4.29 -3.95 -2.56
C VAL A 3 -5.09 -4.08 -1.25
N GLY A 4 -4.42 -4.08 -0.10
CA GLY A 4 -5.03 -4.34 1.20
C GLY A 4 -4.69 -3.30 2.27
N CYS A 5 -4.22 -3.78 3.42
CA CYS A 5 -3.97 -2.94 4.60
C CYS A 5 -3.13 -1.69 4.30
N MET A 6 -1.92 -1.84 3.77
CA MET A 6 -1.03 -0.69 3.63
C MET A 6 -1.61 0.45 2.75
N PRO A 7 -2.09 0.22 1.51
CA PRO A 7 -2.66 1.32 0.71
C PRO A 7 -3.90 1.94 1.35
N SER A 8 -4.69 1.19 2.12
CA SER A 8 -5.81 1.77 2.87
C SER A 8 -5.34 2.70 3.99
N LYS A 9 -4.26 2.35 4.70
CA LYS A 9 -3.68 3.21 5.75
C LYS A 9 -3.05 4.48 5.18
N LEU A 10 -2.48 4.43 3.97
CA LEU A 10 -1.96 5.64 3.30
C LEU A 10 -3.08 6.63 2.94
N LEU A 11 -4.25 6.11 2.57
CA LEU A 11 -5.43 6.94 2.29
C LEU A 11 -6.02 7.50 3.59
N ILE A 12 -6.10 6.69 4.65
CA ILE A 12 -6.52 7.14 6.00
C ILE A 12 -5.61 8.28 6.48
N ALA A 13 -4.28 8.15 6.33
CA ALA A 13 -3.35 9.20 6.74
C ALA A 13 -3.58 10.54 6.03
N ALA A 14 -4.03 10.53 4.76
CA ALA A 14 -4.40 11.75 4.05
C ALA A 14 -5.68 12.37 4.63
N ALA A 15 -6.67 11.55 4.99
CA ALA A 15 -7.89 12.00 5.66
C ALA A 15 -7.61 12.54 7.07
N GLU A 16 -6.74 11.88 7.83
CA GLU A 16 -6.30 12.33 9.16
C GLU A 16 -5.64 13.70 9.09
N ALA A 17 -4.81 13.98 8.08
CA ALA A 17 -4.19 15.29 7.92
C ALA A 17 -5.23 16.42 7.77
N VAL A 18 -6.28 16.20 6.97
CA VAL A 18 -7.39 17.16 6.85
C VAL A 18 -8.14 17.29 8.17
N HIS A 19 -8.43 16.17 8.83
CA HIS A 19 -9.13 16.16 10.11
C HIS A 19 -8.36 16.94 11.20
N GLN A 20 -7.03 16.88 11.20
CA GLN A 20 -6.21 17.67 12.12
C GLN A 20 -6.26 19.17 11.80
N ILE A 21 -6.25 19.57 10.52
CA ILE A 21 -6.40 20.96 10.11
C ILE A 21 -7.74 21.53 10.61
N GLU A 22 -8.83 20.75 10.49
CA GLU A 22 -10.16 21.15 10.96
C GLU A 22 -10.23 21.32 12.49
N ARG A 23 -9.41 20.57 13.24
CA ARG A 23 -9.36 20.63 14.71
C ARG A 23 -8.35 21.63 15.26
N ALA A 24 -7.46 22.15 14.42
CA ALA A 24 -6.44 23.12 14.78
C ALA A 24 -6.96 24.36 15.54
N PRO A 25 -8.16 24.91 15.27
CA PRO A 25 -8.69 26.05 16.01
C PRO A 25 -8.84 25.82 17.51
N GLY A 26 -9.05 24.58 17.96
CA GLY A 26 -9.09 24.24 19.38
C GLY A 26 -7.76 24.48 20.11
N PHE A 27 -6.67 24.65 19.37
CA PHE A 27 -5.33 24.96 19.88
C PHE A 27 -4.89 26.40 19.60
N GLY A 28 -5.82 27.27 19.16
CA GLY A 28 -5.50 28.66 18.78
C GLY A 28 -4.78 28.78 17.42
N VAL A 29 -4.70 27.70 16.64
CA VAL A 29 -4.17 27.71 15.27
C VAL A 29 -5.33 27.86 14.30
N HIS A 30 -5.35 28.94 13.52
CA HIS A 30 -6.46 29.25 12.62
C HIS A 30 -6.02 29.21 11.15
N PRO A 31 -6.04 28.04 10.50
CA PRO A 31 -5.83 27.95 9.07
C PRO A 31 -6.83 28.84 8.34
N THR A 32 -6.34 29.72 7.46
CA THR A 32 -7.19 30.64 6.72
C THR A 32 -7.65 30.00 5.41
N GLY A 33 -8.95 30.07 5.12
CA GLY A 33 -9.55 29.55 3.89
C GLY A 33 -9.98 28.09 3.97
N LYS A 34 -10.52 27.57 2.86
CA LYS A 34 -10.97 26.18 2.77
C LYS A 34 -9.80 25.26 2.45
N THR A 35 -9.66 24.18 3.20
CA THR A 35 -8.68 23.12 2.90
C THR A 35 -8.93 22.55 1.51
N ARG A 36 -7.93 22.67 0.61
CA ARG A 36 -7.95 22.08 -0.73
C ARG A 36 -7.41 20.65 -0.67
N ILE A 37 -8.18 19.70 -1.19
CA ILE A 37 -7.75 18.30 -1.32
C ILE A 37 -7.60 18.00 -2.81
N ASP A 38 -6.39 17.68 -3.25
CA ASP A 38 -6.14 17.20 -4.59
C ASP A 38 -6.11 15.67 -4.61
N GLY A 39 -7.22 15.07 -5.04
CA GLY A 39 -7.34 13.61 -5.09
C GLY A 39 -6.31 12.94 -6.01
N ARG A 40 -5.82 13.64 -7.03
CA ARG A 40 -4.80 13.08 -7.94
C ARG A 40 -3.46 12.99 -7.24
N GLU A 41 -3.07 14.03 -6.50
CA GLU A 41 -1.84 14.05 -5.71
C GLU A 41 -1.88 13.04 -4.56
N VAL A 42 -3.01 12.96 -3.84
CA VAL A 42 -3.23 11.95 -2.79
C VAL A 42 -3.03 10.55 -3.36
N MET A 43 -3.70 10.23 -4.47
CA MET A 43 -3.58 8.90 -5.08
C MET A 43 -2.21 8.65 -5.72
N ALA A 44 -1.50 9.70 -6.17
CA ALA A 44 -0.13 9.58 -6.65
C ALA A 44 0.83 9.19 -5.52
N ARG A 45 0.68 9.79 -4.33
CA ARG A 45 1.42 9.38 -3.12
C ARG A 45 1.08 7.95 -2.73
N VAL A 46 -0.21 7.58 -2.67
CA VAL A 46 -0.63 6.21 -2.33
C VAL A 46 0.03 5.18 -3.26
N ARG A 47 0.04 5.44 -4.58
CA ARG A 47 0.66 4.54 -5.55
C ARG A 47 2.18 4.44 -5.37
N ARG A 48 2.90 5.57 -5.27
CA ARG A 48 4.36 5.55 -5.09
C ARG A 48 4.78 4.78 -3.83
N GLU A 49 4.16 5.08 -2.69
CA GLU A 49 4.52 4.41 -1.44
C GLU A 49 4.13 2.93 -1.51
N ARG A 50 3.00 2.60 -2.12
CA ARG A 50 2.63 1.21 -2.38
C ARG A 50 3.68 0.48 -3.19
N ASP A 51 4.10 1.05 -4.30
CA ASP A 51 5.06 0.43 -5.21
C ASP A 51 6.41 0.26 -4.53
N ARG A 52 6.86 1.26 -3.76
CA ARG A 52 8.06 1.15 -2.91
C ARG A 52 8.00 -0.02 -1.93
N PHE A 53 6.90 -0.17 -1.17
CA PHE A 53 6.77 -1.28 -0.21
C PHE A 53 6.63 -2.64 -0.89
N VAL A 54 6.03 -2.70 -2.08
CA VAL A 54 5.96 -3.93 -2.87
C VAL A 54 7.35 -4.29 -3.41
N GLY A 55 8.14 -3.31 -3.82
CA GLY A 55 9.52 -3.47 -4.28
C GLY A 55 10.38 -4.26 -3.29
N PHE A 56 10.38 -3.87 -2.01
CA PHE A 56 11.15 -4.59 -0.97
C PHE A 56 10.79 -6.07 -0.84
N VAL A 57 9.52 -6.43 -1.07
CA VAL A 57 9.09 -7.84 -1.04
C VAL A 57 9.53 -8.58 -2.29
N LEU A 58 9.46 -7.93 -3.46
CA LEU A 58 9.88 -8.53 -4.72
C LEU A 58 11.40 -8.74 -4.75
N GLU A 59 12.18 -7.77 -4.28
CA GLU A 59 13.65 -7.89 -4.15
C GLU A 59 14.02 -9.15 -3.36
N GLY A 60 13.39 -9.37 -2.19
CA GLY A 60 13.64 -10.59 -1.41
C GLY A 60 13.19 -11.89 -2.09
N VAL A 61 12.14 -11.86 -2.92
CA VAL A 61 11.73 -13.04 -3.74
C VAL A 61 12.73 -13.29 -4.87
N ASP A 62 13.27 -12.23 -5.46
CA ASP A 62 14.21 -12.31 -6.57
C ASP A 62 15.55 -12.93 -6.13
N GLU A 63 15.96 -12.71 -4.88
CA GLU A 63 17.15 -13.32 -4.27
C GLU A 63 17.06 -14.84 -4.07
N ILE A 64 15.86 -15.42 -4.04
CA ILE A 64 15.67 -16.87 -3.91
C ILE A 64 16.26 -17.58 -5.15
N PRO A 65 17.03 -18.67 -5.01
CA PRO A 65 17.56 -19.42 -6.16
C PRO A 65 16.47 -19.82 -7.15
N ALA A 66 16.77 -19.74 -8.45
CA ALA A 66 15.78 -20.06 -9.49
C ALA A 66 15.25 -21.49 -9.41
N GLY A 67 16.09 -22.46 -8.99
CA GLY A 67 15.67 -23.84 -8.79
C GLY A 67 14.67 -24.05 -7.64
N ASP A 68 14.56 -23.07 -6.74
CA ASP A 68 13.65 -23.09 -5.60
C ASP A 68 12.36 -22.29 -5.88
N LYS A 69 12.19 -21.79 -7.12
CA LYS A 69 11.04 -20.99 -7.56
C LYS A 69 10.33 -21.64 -8.72
N ILE A 70 9.02 -21.81 -8.59
CA ILE A 70 8.13 -22.23 -9.68
C ILE A 70 7.04 -21.16 -9.80
N GLN A 71 6.88 -20.59 -11.00
CA GLN A 71 5.83 -19.62 -11.30
C GLN A 71 4.62 -20.34 -11.88
N GLY A 72 3.45 -20.14 -11.26
CA GLY A 72 2.17 -20.69 -11.70
C GLY A 72 1.20 -20.81 -10.53
N TYR A 73 0.00 -21.28 -10.79
CA TYR A 73 -1.01 -21.63 -9.80
C TYR A 73 -0.89 -23.11 -9.46
N ALA A 74 -0.51 -23.39 -8.22
CA ALA A 74 -0.45 -24.74 -7.71
C ALA A 74 -1.84 -25.26 -7.29
N ARG A 75 -2.12 -26.53 -7.58
CA ARG A 75 -3.30 -27.28 -7.11
C ARG A 75 -2.89 -28.67 -6.63
N PHE A 76 -3.53 -29.18 -5.57
CA PHE A 76 -3.31 -30.54 -5.08
C PHE A 76 -3.80 -31.57 -6.09
N ILE A 77 -2.99 -32.60 -6.32
CA ILE A 77 -3.41 -33.80 -7.05
C ILE A 77 -3.47 -35.04 -6.14
N ASP A 78 -2.76 -34.99 -5.01
CA ASP A 78 -2.86 -35.93 -3.87
C ASP A 78 -2.33 -35.24 -2.59
N ASP A 79 -2.20 -35.99 -1.49
CA ASP A 79 -1.78 -35.49 -0.17
C ASP A 79 -0.37 -34.89 -0.14
N ASN A 80 0.49 -35.23 -1.11
CA ASN A 80 1.91 -34.90 -1.11
C ASN A 80 2.41 -34.29 -2.43
N THR A 81 1.54 -34.11 -3.43
CA THR A 81 1.91 -33.66 -4.78
C THR A 81 1.04 -32.52 -5.26
N LEU A 82 1.69 -31.48 -5.79
CA LEU A 82 1.04 -30.35 -6.43
C LEU A 82 1.30 -30.38 -7.94
N GLN A 83 0.28 -30.04 -8.73
CA GLN A 83 0.42 -29.68 -10.13
C GLN A 83 0.45 -28.16 -10.26
N VAL A 84 1.38 -27.63 -11.05
CA VAL A 84 1.50 -26.21 -11.36
C VAL A 84 1.18 -26.01 -12.85
N ASP A 85 0.37 -25.01 -13.18
CA ASP A 85 -0.02 -24.63 -14.55
C ASP A 85 0.95 -23.66 -15.25
#